data_AF-A0A4R4ZNQ3-F1
#
_entry.id   AF-A0A4R4ZNQ3-F1
#
_cell.length_a   1.000
_cell.length_b   1.000
_cell.length_c   1.000
_cell.angle_alpha   90.00
_cell.angle_beta   90.00
_cell.angle_gamma   90.00
#
_symmetry.space_group_name_H-M   'P 1'
#
loop_
_entity.id
_entity.type
_entity.pdbx_description
1 polymer ?
#
loop_
_entity_poly.entity_id
_entity_poly.type
_entity_poly.pdbx_seq_one_letter_code
_entity_poly.pdbx_strand_id
1 'polypeptide(L)'
;MLAAYAARFDAEDPVGALEVGERPEPAARDGWVTIDVKASALNHHDLWSLKGIGLAEANLPMILGCDAAGVDPDGNEVVVHGVISDPEWRGDETMDPKRSLLSEVYDGTLAEKISVPVRNVVPKPAGLSFEQAACLPTAWLTAYRMLFTQSPLKPGDTVLVQGAGGGVASSLITLARAAGIRVWATSRDEGKRAKALEIGAHEVFEPGARLPERVDAVMETVGQATWSHSMKSLKQGGTLVISGATSGQAPKSAELNRIFFLQLRVQGSTMGTRAELAQVVQFMANAGISPHIDTVLPLASAREGFAKLNAGDVFGKIVFTV
;
A
#
# COMPACT_ATOMS: atom_id res chain seq x y z
N MET A 1 13.58 7.12 -22.00
CA MET A 1 13.25 5.92 -21.22
C MET A 1 11.75 5.72 -21.22
N LEU A 2 11.30 4.48 -21.37
CA LEU A 2 9.90 4.11 -21.28
C LEU A 2 9.36 4.41 -19.87
N ALA A 3 8.20 5.05 -19.80
CA ALA A 3 7.51 5.36 -18.54
C ALA A 3 5.99 5.39 -18.71
N ALA A 4 5.27 5.16 -17.62
CA ALA A 4 3.84 5.41 -17.50
C ALA A 4 3.59 6.66 -16.66
N TYR A 5 2.90 7.65 -17.22
CA TYR A 5 2.76 8.98 -16.63
C TYR A 5 1.34 9.54 -16.79
N ALA A 6 0.97 10.43 -15.86
CA ALA A 6 -0.20 11.29 -16.01
C ALA A 6 0.17 12.50 -16.87
N ALA A 7 -0.51 12.70 -17.99
CA ALA A 7 -0.37 13.89 -18.83
C ALA A 7 -1.44 14.95 -18.56
N ARG A 8 -2.59 14.50 -18.05
CA ARG A 8 -3.75 15.28 -17.65
C ARG A 8 -4.45 14.54 -16.51
N PHE A 9 -5.48 15.17 -15.93
CA PHE A 9 -6.39 14.48 -15.01
C PHE A 9 -7.71 14.17 -15.69
N ASP A 10 -8.32 13.06 -15.28
CA ASP A 10 -9.69 12.72 -15.61
C ASP A 10 -10.30 11.95 -14.43
N ALA A 11 -11.25 12.58 -13.74
CA ALA A 11 -11.89 11.99 -12.57
C ALA A 11 -12.82 10.81 -12.92
N GLU A 12 -13.41 10.86 -14.13
CA GLU A 12 -14.41 9.90 -14.61
C GLU A 12 -13.75 8.75 -15.37
N ASP A 13 -12.73 9.04 -16.20
CA ASP A 13 -11.91 8.05 -16.90
C ASP A 13 -10.41 8.20 -16.55
N PRO A 14 -10.00 7.86 -15.32
CA PRO A 14 -8.60 7.97 -14.92
C PRO A 14 -7.66 7.14 -15.80
N VAL A 15 -8.10 5.98 -16.29
CA VAL A 15 -7.28 5.12 -17.15
C VAL A 15 -7.04 5.77 -18.51
N GLY A 16 -8.01 6.50 -19.05
CA GLY A 16 -7.86 7.31 -20.26
C GLY A 16 -6.84 8.45 -20.12
N ALA A 17 -6.62 8.96 -18.91
CA ALA A 17 -5.63 9.99 -18.60
C ALA A 17 -4.18 9.47 -18.50
N LEU A 18 -3.99 8.14 -18.43
CA LEU A 18 -2.68 7.51 -18.43
C LEU A 18 -2.05 7.53 -19.84
N GLU A 19 -0.77 7.90 -19.92
CA GLU A 19 0.07 7.72 -21.11
C GLU A 19 1.22 6.78 -20.81
N VAL A 20 1.64 6.02 -21.83
CA VAL A 20 2.81 5.13 -21.77
C VAL A 20 3.69 5.46 -22.96
N GLY A 21 4.91 5.89 -22.70
CA GLY A 21 5.80 6.37 -23.76
C GLY A 21 7.15 6.88 -23.24
N GLU A 22 7.91 7.50 -24.14
CA GLU A 22 9.25 8.00 -23.84
C GLU A 22 9.24 9.26 -22.97
N ARG A 23 10.05 9.25 -21.92
CA ARG A 23 10.35 10.38 -21.05
C ARG A 23 11.86 10.60 -20.93
N PRO A 24 12.32 11.84 -20.67
CA PRO A 24 13.74 12.09 -20.38
C PRO A 24 14.23 11.21 -19.23
N GLU A 25 15.49 10.76 -19.30
CA GLU A 25 16.11 10.10 -18.13
C GLU A 25 16.25 11.09 -16.95
N PRO A 26 16.29 10.60 -15.69
CA PRO A 26 16.41 11.46 -14.53
C PRO A 26 17.71 12.27 -14.56
N ALA A 27 17.62 13.57 -14.32
CA ALA A 27 18.79 14.41 -14.16
C ALA A 27 19.56 14.06 -12.87
N ALA A 28 20.89 14.16 -12.92
CA ALA A 28 21.72 14.00 -11.75
C ALA A 28 21.42 15.09 -10.70
N ARG A 29 21.38 14.69 -9.43
CA ARG A 29 21.12 15.59 -8.29
C ARG A 29 22.00 15.19 -7.12
N ASP A 30 22.57 16.18 -6.45
CA ASP A 30 23.41 15.95 -5.27
C ASP A 30 22.62 15.23 -4.16
N GLY A 31 23.22 14.16 -3.62
CA GLY A 31 22.59 13.33 -2.59
C GLY A 31 21.51 12.36 -3.10
N TRP A 32 21.38 12.22 -4.43
CA TRP A 32 20.44 11.31 -5.08
C TRP A 32 21.19 10.22 -5.85
N VAL A 33 20.51 9.10 -6.09
CA VAL A 33 21.01 7.94 -6.82
C VAL A 33 19.96 7.51 -7.84
N THR A 34 20.42 7.18 -9.05
CA THR A 34 19.56 6.63 -10.11
C THR A 34 19.60 5.11 -10.03
N ILE A 35 18.42 4.49 -9.93
CA ILE A 35 18.21 3.05 -9.88
C ILE A 35 17.70 2.59 -11.24
N ASP A 36 18.32 1.55 -11.79
CA ASP A 36 17.77 0.80 -12.94
C ASP A 36 16.65 -0.10 -12.43
N VAL A 37 15.41 0.26 -12.74
CA VAL A 37 14.22 -0.45 -12.24
C VAL A 37 14.13 -1.82 -12.92
N LYS A 38 13.83 -2.85 -12.14
CA LYS A 38 13.53 -4.21 -12.65
C LYS A 38 12.06 -4.56 -12.52
N ALA A 39 11.43 -4.09 -11.44
CA ALA A 39 10.01 -4.21 -11.25
C ALA A 39 9.44 -3.00 -10.49
N SER A 40 8.22 -2.60 -10.83
CA SER A 40 7.44 -1.61 -10.11
C SER A 40 6.03 -2.12 -9.84
N ALA A 41 5.43 -1.75 -8.70
CA ALA A 41 4.12 -2.28 -8.33
C ALA A 41 3.04 -1.19 -8.30
N LEU A 42 1.87 -1.51 -8.86
CA LEU A 42 0.77 -0.58 -8.98
C LEU A 42 0.01 -0.41 -7.65
N ASN A 43 -0.41 0.81 -7.32
CA ASN A 43 -1.18 1.16 -6.14
C ASN A 43 -2.46 1.95 -6.49
N HIS A 44 -3.40 2.00 -5.55
CA HIS A 44 -4.59 2.86 -5.69
C HIS A 44 -4.24 4.35 -5.75
N HIS A 45 -3.11 4.74 -5.13
CA HIS A 45 -2.56 6.09 -5.24
C HIS A 45 -2.38 6.51 -6.70
N ASP A 46 -1.89 5.62 -7.57
CA ASP A 46 -1.66 5.94 -8.97
C ASP A 46 -2.97 6.26 -9.73
N LEU A 47 -4.06 5.55 -9.39
CA LEU A 47 -5.40 5.87 -9.90
C LEU A 47 -5.92 7.19 -9.34
N TRP A 48 -5.65 7.51 -8.07
CA TRP A 48 -6.05 8.79 -7.47
C TRP A 48 -5.30 9.97 -8.10
N SER A 49 -4.00 9.82 -8.38
CA SER A 49 -3.20 10.82 -9.10
C SER A 49 -3.78 11.12 -10.48
N LEU A 50 -4.25 10.10 -11.22
CA LEU A 50 -4.95 10.30 -12.50
C LEU A 50 -6.29 11.05 -12.36
N LYS A 51 -6.91 11.03 -11.18
CA LYS A 51 -8.12 11.80 -10.84
C LYS A 51 -7.81 13.20 -10.31
N GLY A 52 -6.54 13.61 -10.24
CA GLY A 52 -6.12 14.88 -9.64
C GLY A 52 -6.19 14.91 -8.11
N ILE A 53 -6.14 13.73 -7.45
CA ILE A 53 -6.15 13.60 -5.99
C ILE A 53 -4.72 13.30 -5.53
N GLY A 54 -4.10 14.22 -4.80
CA GLY A 54 -2.72 14.09 -4.28
C GLY A 54 -1.63 14.63 -5.23
N LEU A 55 -1.91 14.68 -6.53
CA LEU A 55 -1.03 15.27 -7.55
C LEU A 55 -1.59 16.62 -8.03
N ALA A 56 -0.76 17.67 -8.00
CA ALA A 56 -1.14 19.00 -8.47
C ALA A 56 -0.95 19.16 -9.99
N GLU A 57 -1.84 19.90 -10.65
CA GLU A 57 -1.79 20.13 -12.11
C GLU A 57 -0.49 20.77 -12.58
N ALA A 58 0.09 21.65 -11.75
CA ALA A 58 1.38 22.30 -12.03
C ALA A 58 2.57 21.32 -12.12
N ASN A 59 2.41 20.07 -11.65
CA ASN A 59 3.45 19.04 -11.69
C ASN A 59 3.29 18.08 -12.89
N LEU A 60 2.31 18.30 -13.77
CA LEU A 60 2.14 17.50 -14.97
C LEU A 60 3.09 17.93 -16.10
N PRO A 61 3.53 17.02 -16.97
CA PRO A 61 3.34 15.56 -16.89
C PRO A 61 4.23 14.91 -15.81
N MET A 62 3.65 13.95 -15.06
CA MET A 62 4.27 13.28 -13.90
C MET A 62 4.35 11.77 -14.12
N ILE A 63 5.54 11.18 -14.02
CA ILE A 63 5.69 9.71 -14.00
C ILE A 63 5.05 9.15 -12.72
N LEU A 64 4.22 8.12 -12.85
CA LEU A 64 3.47 7.55 -11.73
C LEU A 64 4.25 6.45 -10.97
N GLY A 65 3.75 6.01 -9.82
CA GLY A 65 4.27 4.87 -9.06
C GLY A 65 5.09 5.22 -7.82
N CYS A 66 4.86 4.50 -6.72
CA CYS A 66 5.60 4.65 -5.45
C CYS A 66 6.46 3.44 -5.05
N ASP A 67 6.47 2.40 -5.86
CA ASP A 67 6.98 1.07 -5.53
C ASP A 67 7.99 0.64 -6.60
N ALA A 68 9.26 0.39 -6.24
CA ALA A 68 10.22 -0.23 -7.13
C ALA A 68 11.19 -1.17 -6.41
N ALA A 69 11.66 -2.16 -7.16
CA ALA A 69 12.89 -2.87 -6.88
C ALA A 69 13.76 -2.87 -8.14
N GLY A 70 15.07 -2.74 -7.94
CA GLY A 70 16.01 -2.55 -9.04
C GLY A 70 17.46 -2.70 -8.62
N VAL A 71 18.36 -2.20 -9.46
CA VAL A 71 19.81 -2.28 -9.24
C VAL A 71 20.38 -0.87 -9.15
N ASP A 72 21.18 -0.60 -8.13
CA ASP A 72 21.89 0.67 -7.98
C ASP A 72 23.17 0.73 -8.86
N PRO A 73 23.83 1.90 -8.99
CA PRO A 73 25.03 2.04 -9.82
C PRO A 73 26.22 1.16 -9.40
N ASP A 74 26.23 0.70 -8.15
CA ASP A 74 27.27 -0.19 -7.61
C ASP A 74 26.94 -1.68 -7.84
N GLY A 75 25.79 -1.98 -8.47
CA GLY A 75 25.34 -3.33 -8.78
C GLY A 75 24.57 -4.02 -7.65
N ASN A 76 24.19 -3.29 -6.60
CA ASN A 76 23.42 -3.87 -5.50
C ASN A 76 21.93 -3.96 -5.85
N GLU A 77 21.28 -5.06 -5.45
CA GLU A 77 19.83 -5.18 -5.55
C GLU A 77 19.14 -4.44 -4.41
N VAL A 78 18.18 -3.58 -4.76
CA VAL A 78 17.57 -2.63 -3.82
C VAL A 78 16.06 -2.53 -3.97
N VAL A 79 15.42 -2.02 -2.93
CA VAL A 79 14.01 -1.65 -2.83
C VAL A 79 13.93 -0.14 -2.56
N VAL A 80 13.05 0.54 -3.29
CA VAL A 80 12.89 2.01 -3.22
C VAL A 80 11.78 2.36 -2.23
N HIS A 81 12.11 3.18 -1.24
CA HIS A 81 11.15 3.75 -0.30
C HIS A 81 10.48 5.01 -0.89
N GLY A 82 9.15 5.01 -0.96
CA GLY A 82 8.38 6.06 -1.63
C GLY A 82 8.17 7.37 -0.86
N VAL A 83 8.55 7.49 0.42
CA VAL A 83 8.36 8.73 1.20
C VAL A 83 9.63 9.58 1.17
N ILE A 84 9.53 10.82 0.67
CA ILE A 84 10.63 11.78 0.64
C ILE A 84 10.31 12.90 1.63
N SER A 85 11.02 12.93 2.76
CA SER A 85 10.94 14.00 3.75
C SER A 85 11.91 15.17 3.45
N ASP A 86 11.84 16.23 4.23
CA ASP A 86 12.89 17.23 4.34
C ASP A 86 14.20 16.54 4.82
N PRO A 87 15.38 16.84 4.23
CA PRO A 87 16.68 16.37 4.71
C PRO A 87 16.95 16.69 6.18
N GLU A 88 16.40 17.79 6.69
CA GLU A 88 16.57 18.24 8.07
C GLU A 88 15.53 17.66 9.03
N TRP A 89 14.50 16.96 8.52
CA TRP A 89 13.55 16.26 9.39
C TRP A 89 14.23 15.17 10.20
N ARG A 90 13.78 14.98 11.45
CA ARG A 90 14.27 13.94 12.36
C ARG A 90 13.06 13.24 12.99
N GLY A 91 13.16 11.94 13.17
CA GLY A 91 12.07 11.10 13.69
C GLY A 91 11.29 10.43 12.56
N ASP A 92 10.00 10.19 12.79
CA ASP A 92 9.11 9.53 11.83
C ASP A 92 8.87 10.44 10.62
N GLU A 93 9.43 10.07 9.46
CA GLU A 93 9.28 10.81 8.20
C GLU A 93 7.85 10.88 7.69
N THR A 94 6.97 9.96 8.12
CA THR A 94 5.54 10.03 7.81
C THR A 94 4.83 11.14 8.58
N MET A 95 5.50 11.79 9.54
CA MET A 95 4.99 12.92 10.29
C MET A 95 5.57 14.26 9.83
N ASP A 96 6.50 14.26 8.88
CA ASP A 96 7.02 15.50 8.29
C ASP A 96 5.90 16.21 7.50
N PRO A 97 5.53 17.46 7.85
CA PRO A 97 4.52 18.21 7.12
C PRO A 97 4.96 18.61 5.70
N LYS A 98 6.26 18.52 5.38
CA LYS A 98 6.81 18.78 4.05
C LYS A 98 7.09 17.51 3.26
N ARG A 99 6.75 16.32 3.79
CA ARG A 99 6.96 15.08 3.05
C ARG A 99 6.18 15.11 1.75
N SER A 100 6.74 14.48 0.72
CA SER A 100 6.02 14.06 -0.46
C SER A 100 6.09 12.55 -0.59
N LEU A 101 5.12 11.97 -1.29
CA LEU A 101 5.31 10.66 -1.90
C LEU A 101 5.97 10.83 -3.27
N LEU A 102 6.62 9.78 -3.75
CA LEU A 102 6.92 9.67 -5.19
C LEU A 102 5.62 9.83 -5.99
N SER A 103 5.71 10.36 -7.21
CA SER A 103 4.57 10.73 -8.04
C SER A 103 3.71 11.91 -7.53
N GLU A 104 4.17 12.70 -6.53
CA GLU A 104 3.51 13.95 -6.11
C GLU A 104 4.31 15.20 -6.49
N VAL A 105 5.59 15.22 -6.10
CA VAL A 105 6.55 16.32 -6.37
C VAL A 105 7.71 15.86 -7.25
N TYR A 106 8.08 14.59 -7.11
CA TYR A 106 9.15 13.95 -7.85
C TYR A 106 8.56 12.82 -8.69
N ASP A 107 9.15 12.56 -9.85
CA ASP A 107 8.76 11.45 -10.72
C ASP A 107 8.68 10.12 -9.96
N GLY A 108 7.79 9.26 -10.42
CA GLY A 108 7.51 7.96 -9.83
C GLY A 108 8.30 6.80 -10.45
N THR A 109 7.95 5.60 -9.99
CA THR A 109 8.68 4.35 -10.23
C THR A 109 8.23 3.54 -11.45
N LEU A 110 7.14 3.93 -12.12
CA LEU A 110 6.65 3.28 -13.34
C LEU A 110 7.46 3.76 -14.56
N ALA A 111 8.78 3.54 -14.53
CA ALA A 111 9.76 3.90 -15.55
C ALA A 111 10.96 2.95 -15.54
N GLU A 112 11.77 2.95 -16.61
CA GLU A 112 13.03 2.16 -16.68
C GLU A 112 14.08 2.60 -15.67
N LYS A 113 14.09 3.87 -15.29
CA LYS A 113 14.99 4.41 -14.28
C LYS A 113 14.26 5.36 -13.35
N ILE A 114 14.71 5.43 -12.10
CA ILE A 114 14.21 6.38 -11.12
C ILE A 114 15.37 6.99 -10.33
N SER A 115 15.34 8.30 -10.10
CA SER A 115 16.28 8.98 -9.21
C SER A 115 15.60 9.26 -7.88
N VAL A 116 16.22 8.86 -6.77
CA VAL A 116 15.72 9.07 -5.40
C VAL A 116 16.84 9.52 -4.47
N PRO A 117 16.55 10.16 -3.33
CA PRO A 117 17.58 10.40 -2.31
C PRO A 117 18.28 9.10 -1.91
N VAL A 118 19.58 9.11 -1.66
CA VAL A 118 20.34 7.89 -1.28
C VAL A 118 19.73 7.17 -0.08
N ARG A 119 19.19 7.92 0.89
CA ARG A 119 18.52 7.36 2.08
C ARG A 119 17.26 6.56 1.77
N ASN A 120 16.62 6.79 0.62
CA ASN A 120 15.38 6.12 0.20
C ASN A 120 15.63 4.72 -0.37
N VAL A 121 16.87 4.25 -0.36
CA VAL A 121 17.24 2.93 -0.85
C VAL A 121 17.42 1.97 0.34
N VAL A 122 16.78 0.81 0.26
CA VAL A 122 16.90 -0.29 1.24
C VAL A 122 17.38 -1.55 0.51
N PRO A 123 18.31 -2.35 1.08
CA PRO A 123 18.74 -3.59 0.44
C PRO A 123 17.56 -4.54 0.18
N LYS A 124 17.52 -5.12 -1.03
CA LYS A 124 16.54 -6.17 -1.35
C LYS A 124 16.95 -7.48 -0.66
N PRO A 125 16.02 -8.23 -0.04
CA PRO A 125 16.35 -9.54 0.49
C PRO A 125 16.65 -10.53 -0.66
N ALA A 126 17.71 -11.31 -0.51
CA ALA A 126 18.13 -12.29 -1.53
C ALA A 126 17.06 -13.34 -1.86
N GLY A 127 16.17 -13.65 -0.91
CA GLY A 127 15.12 -14.66 -1.07
C GLY A 127 13.87 -14.20 -1.84
N LEU A 128 13.75 -12.91 -2.19
CA LEU A 128 12.62 -12.40 -2.98
C LEU A 128 13.06 -12.14 -4.42
N SER A 129 12.16 -12.33 -5.38
CA SER A 129 12.31 -11.78 -6.74
C SER A 129 12.18 -10.25 -6.74
N PHE A 130 12.54 -9.58 -7.84
CA PHE A 130 12.33 -8.14 -7.97
C PHE A 130 10.84 -7.79 -7.93
N GLU A 131 9.99 -8.61 -8.54
CA GLU A 131 8.54 -8.45 -8.58
C GLU A 131 7.93 -8.53 -7.19
N GLN A 132 8.40 -9.49 -6.37
CA GLN A 132 8.00 -9.59 -4.98
C GLN A 132 8.53 -8.40 -4.17
N ALA A 133 9.80 -8.04 -4.33
CA ALA A 133 10.40 -6.93 -3.60
C ALA A 133 9.75 -5.57 -3.93
N ALA A 134 9.30 -5.37 -5.16
CA ALA A 134 8.58 -4.18 -5.60
C ALA A 134 7.21 -4.04 -4.91
N CYS A 135 6.61 -5.12 -4.41
CA CYS A 135 5.33 -5.04 -3.70
C CYS A 135 5.44 -4.40 -2.30
N LEU A 136 6.65 -4.26 -1.77
CA LEU A 136 6.89 -3.92 -0.37
C LEU A 136 6.69 -2.45 0.02
N PRO A 137 7.16 -1.46 -0.77
CA PRO A 137 7.32 -0.08 -0.28
C PRO A 137 6.04 0.65 0.12
N THR A 138 4.91 0.30 -0.49
CA THR A 138 3.62 0.94 -0.19
C THR A 138 2.70 -0.02 0.55
N ALA A 139 2.26 -1.10 -0.10
CA ALA A 139 1.18 -1.94 0.43
C ALA A 139 1.59 -2.73 1.68
N TRP A 140 2.74 -3.40 1.63
CA TRP A 140 3.24 -4.17 2.78
C TRP A 140 3.74 -3.27 3.90
N LEU A 141 4.42 -2.18 3.57
CA LEU A 141 4.85 -1.18 4.54
C LEU A 141 3.66 -0.60 5.30
N THR A 142 2.59 -0.21 4.59
CA THR A 142 1.36 0.30 5.21
C THR A 142 0.73 -0.76 6.11
N ALA A 143 0.61 -2.01 5.64
CA ALA A 143 0.06 -3.10 6.43
C ALA A 143 0.88 -3.38 7.70
N TYR A 144 2.21 -3.38 7.60
CA TYR A 144 3.13 -3.56 8.72
C TYR A 144 2.94 -2.46 9.75
N ARG A 145 2.94 -1.19 9.33
CA ARG A 145 2.71 -0.05 10.22
C ARG A 145 1.34 -0.11 10.89
N MET A 146 0.30 -0.47 10.15
CA MET A 146 -1.05 -0.63 10.70
C MET A 146 -1.10 -1.68 11.81
N LEU A 147 -0.46 -2.84 11.61
CA LEU A 147 -0.45 -3.95 12.56
C LEU A 147 0.45 -3.68 13.77
N PHE A 148 1.69 -3.26 13.53
CA PHE A 148 2.75 -3.34 14.54
C PHE A 148 3.14 -1.99 15.15
N THR A 149 2.77 -0.88 14.52
CA THR A 149 3.07 0.47 15.02
C THR A 149 1.81 1.19 15.49
N GLN A 150 0.72 1.07 14.75
CA GLN A 150 -0.53 1.83 14.97
C GLN A 150 -1.60 1.04 15.74
N SER A 151 -1.29 -0.21 16.11
CA SER A 151 -2.20 -1.04 16.90
C SER A 151 -1.46 -1.67 18.08
N PRO A 152 -2.17 -2.00 19.18
CA PRO A 152 -1.59 -2.64 20.35
C PRO A 152 -1.50 -4.18 20.20
N LEU A 153 -1.72 -4.72 18.99
CA LEU A 153 -1.90 -6.16 18.77
C LEU A 153 -0.70 -6.97 19.23
N LYS A 154 -1.00 -8.13 19.81
CA LYS A 154 -0.02 -9.14 20.24
C LYS A 154 -0.37 -10.50 19.63
N PRO A 155 0.60 -11.43 19.56
CA PRO A 155 0.29 -12.82 19.22
C PRO A 155 -0.85 -13.36 20.11
N GLY A 156 -1.84 -14.00 19.50
CA GLY A 156 -3.06 -14.48 20.16
C GLY A 156 -4.26 -13.54 20.08
N ASP A 157 -4.07 -12.24 19.85
CA ASP A 157 -5.17 -11.29 19.63
C ASP A 157 -5.91 -11.58 18.31
N THR A 158 -7.12 -11.05 18.17
CA THR A 158 -7.93 -11.18 16.96
C THR A 158 -8.00 -9.86 16.20
N VAL A 159 -7.76 -9.89 14.89
CA VAL A 159 -7.87 -8.75 13.97
C VAL A 159 -8.94 -9.01 12.92
N LEU A 160 -9.74 -7.99 12.59
CA LEU A 160 -10.62 -7.98 11.43
C LEU A 160 -10.01 -7.14 10.30
N VAL A 161 -9.81 -7.72 9.13
CA VAL A 161 -9.40 -7.01 7.90
C VAL A 161 -10.62 -6.75 7.03
N GLN A 162 -10.94 -5.48 6.79
CA GLN A 162 -12.07 -5.10 5.95
C GLN A 162 -11.69 -5.09 4.46
N GLY A 163 -12.47 -5.76 3.62
CA GLY A 163 -12.33 -5.70 2.17
C GLY A 163 -11.10 -6.45 1.62
N ALA A 164 -11.05 -7.77 1.82
CA ALA A 164 -10.03 -8.63 1.23
C ALA A 164 -10.04 -8.57 -0.30
N GLY A 165 -8.84 -8.44 -0.87
CA GLY A 165 -8.61 -8.34 -2.31
C GLY A 165 -7.48 -7.38 -2.65
N GLY A 166 -7.40 -6.21 -2.02
CA GLY A 166 -6.37 -5.23 -2.34
C GLY A 166 -4.98 -5.61 -1.83
N GLY A 167 -3.96 -4.90 -2.31
CA GLY A 167 -2.57 -5.07 -1.87
C GLY A 167 -2.40 -4.91 -0.35
N VAL A 168 -3.00 -3.89 0.26
CA VAL A 168 -2.92 -3.69 1.72
C VAL A 168 -3.63 -4.82 2.47
N ALA A 169 -4.85 -5.19 2.08
CA ALA A 169 -5.63 -6.23 2.75
C ALA A 169 -4.96 -7.62 2.70
N SER A 170 -4.43 -8.01 1.55
CA SER A 170 -3.68 -9.28 1.40
C SER A 170 -2.38 -9.27 2.22
N SER A 171 -1.68 -8.13 2.27
CA SER A 171 -0.49 -7.96 3.11
C SER A 171 -0.82 -8.05 4.59
N LEU A 172 -1.91 -7.41 5.03
CA LEU A 172 -2.40 -7.46 6.42
C LEU A 172 -2.68 -8.89 6.87
N ILE A 173 -3.40 -9.67 6.05
CA ILE A 173 -3.72 -11.07 6.37
C ILE A 173 -2.45 -11.89 6.53
N THR A 174 -1.53 -11.78 5.56
CA THR A 174 -0.29 -12.56 5.54
C THR A 174 0.63 -12.21 6.72
N LEU A 175 0.85 -10.92 6.96
CA LEU A 175 1.69 -10.42 8.06
C LEU A 175 1.10 -10.78 9.43
N ALA A 176 -0.21 -10.56 9.62
CA ALA A 176 -0.87 -10.87 10.88
C ALA A 176 -0.82 -12.38 11.19
N ARG A 177 -1.07 -13.23 10.19
CA ARG A 177 -0.96 -14.68 10.35
C ARG A 177 0.45 -15.10 10.75
N ALA A 178 1.47 -14.58 10.08
CA ALA A 178 2.86 -14.87 10.38
C ALA A 178 3.28 -14.37 11.78
N ALA A 179 2.66 -13.30 12.28
CA ALA A 179 2.88 -12.77 13.63
C ALA A 179 2.08 -13.50 14.73
N GLY A 180 1.35 -14.57 14.39
CA GLY A 180 0.56 -15.34 15.38
C GLY A 180 -0.73 -14.65 15.81
N ILE A 181 -1.25 -13.71 15.01
CA ILE A 181 -2.53 -13.04 15.25
C ILE A 181 -3.66 -13.85 14.58
N ARG A 182 -4.82 -13.94 15.23
CA ARG A 182 -6.02 -14.56 14.66
C ARG A 182 -6.66 -13.60 13.68
N VAL A 183 -6.73 -14.00 12.42
CA VAL A 183 -7.15 -13.12 11.32
C VAL A 183 -8.55 -13.48 10.85
N TRP A 184 -9.44 -12.50 10.87
CA TRP A 184 -10.70 -12.56 10.14
C TRP A 184 -10.69 -11.57 9.00
N ALA A 185 -11.35 -11.91 7.90
CA ALA A 185 -11.45 -11.00 6.76
C ALA A 185 -12.87 -10.91 6.21
N THR A 186 -13.23 -9.75 5.67
CA THR A 186 -14.50 -9.56 4.97
C THR A 186 -14.26 -9.33 3.48
N SER A 187 -15.16 -9.79 2.62
CA SER A 187 -15.21 -9.34 1.23
C SER A 187 -16.59 -9.59 0.65
N ARG A 188 -17.02 -8.73 -0.29
CA ARG A 188 -18.27 -8.91 -1.07
C ARG A 188 -18.17 -10.05 -2.08
N ASP A 189 -16.96 -10.48 -2.39
CA ASP A 189 -16.64 -11.45 -3.43
C ASP A 189 -16.26 -12.78 -2.79
N GLU A 190 -16.96 -13.85 -3.17
CA GLU A 190 -16.74 -15.19 -2.65
C GLU A 190 -15.35 -15.75 -3.01
N GLY A 191 -14.89 -15.51 -4.23
CA GLY A 191 -13.56 -15.91 -4.67
C GLY A 191 -12.47 -15.20 -3.86
N LYS A 192 -12.63 -13.92 -3.56
CA LYS A 192 -11.67 -13.18 -2.71
C LYS A 192 -11.70 -13.65 -1.25
N ARG A 193 -12.85 -14.11 -0.74
CA ARG A 193 -12.92 -14.76 0.57
C ARG A 193 -12.19 -16.10 0.56
N ALA A 194 -12.36 -16.92 -0.47
CA ALA A 194 -11.63 -18.18 -0.60
C ALA A 194 -10.10 -17.95 -0.64
N LYS A 195 -9.64 -17.03 -1.49
CA LYS A 195 -8.22 -16.64 -1.55
C LYS A 195 -7.70 -16.06 -0.23
N ALA A 196 -8.52 -15.33 0.53
CA ALA A 196 -8.13 -14.82 1.85
C ALA A 196 -7.82 -15.95 2.85
N LEU A 197 -8.58 -17.06 2.82
CA LEU A 197 -8.30 -18.26 3.62
C LEU A 197 -6.96 -18.88 3.22
N GLU A 198 -6.68 -18.99 1.92
CA GLU A 198 -5.42 -19.56 1.39
C GLU A 198 -4.18 -18.80 1.89
N ILE A 199 -4.27 -17.48 2.03
CA ILE A 199 -3.14 -16.64 2.48
C ILE A 199 -3.10 -16.42 4.02
N GLY A 200 -3.97 -17.08 4.79
CA GLY A 200 -3.86 -17.14 6.25
C GLY A 200 -4.99 -16.51 7.05
N ALA A 201 -6.08 -16.06 6.42
CA ALA A 201 -7.29 -15.76 7.17
C ALA A 201 -7.79 -17.04 7.85
N HIS A 202 -8.16 -16.95 9.12
CA HIS A 202 -8.70 -18.08 9.88
C HIS A 202 -10.18 -18.27 9.56
N GLU A 203 -10.91 -17.16 9.38
CA GLU A 203 -12.32 -17.15 9.00
C GLU A 203 -12.61 -15.96 8.09
N VAL A 204 -13.61 -16.11 7.23
CA VAL A 204 -14.01 -15.11 6.24
C VAL A 204 -15.51 -14.89 6.25
N PHE A 205 -15.92 -13.65 6.00
CA PHE A 205 -17.31 -13.23 6.18
C PHE A 205 -17.78 -12.34 5.03
N GLU A 206 -19.08 -12.37 4.76
CA GLU A 206 -19.74 -11.32 4.00
C GLU A 206 -19.64 -9.98 4.75
N PRO A 207 -19.61 -8.83 4.06
CA PRO A 207 -19.54 -7.54 4.74
C PRO A 207 -20.77 -7.30 5.60
N GLY A 208 -20.54 -6.84 6.84
CA GLY A 208 -21.63 -6.60 7.78
C GLY A 208 -22.16 -7.85 8.50
N ALA A 209 -21.64 -9.04 8.17
CA ALA A 209 -22.04 -10.27 8.86
C ALA A 209 -21.69 -10.22 10.35
N ARG A 210 -22.52 -10.89 11.17
CA ARG A 210 -22.24 -11.00 12.60
C ARG A 210 -21.03 -11.91 12.81
N LEU A 211 -19.98 -11.36 13.39
CA LEU A 211 -18.77 -12.10 13.77
C LEU A 211 -19.03 -12.96 15.02
N PRO A 212 -18.30 -14.08 15.19
CA PRO A 212 -18.50 -15.01 16.32
C PRO A 212 -18.10 -14.41 17.68
N GLU A 213 -17.15 -13.48 17.68
CA GLU A 213 -16.73 -12.69 18.83
C GLU A 213 -16.33 -11.27 18.39
N ARG A 214 -16.07 -10.37 19.35
CA ARG A 214 -15.51 -9.05 19.06
C ARG A 214 -14.00 -9.15 18.90
N VAL A 215 -13.41 -8.27 18.10
CA VAL A 215 -11.96 -8.26 17.79
C VAL A 215 -11.20 -7.18 18.56
N ASP A 216 -9.90 -7.39 18.75
CA ASP A 216 -8.99 -6.45 19.43
C ASP A 216 -8.67 -5.24 18.54
N ALA A 217 -8.55 -5.47 17.23
CA ALA A 217 -8.37 -4.41 16.26
C ALA A 217 -9.11 -4.67 14.94
N VAL A 218 -9.42 -3.57 14.23
CA VAL A 218 -9.95 -3.60 12.87
C VAL A 218 -8.99 -2.84 11.96
N MET A 219 -8.66 -3.43 10.82
CA MET A 219 -7.85 -2.81 9.77
C MET A 219 -8.78 -2.35 8.65
N GLU A 220 -8.88 -1.04 8.49
CA GLU A 220 -9.88 -0.37 7.66
C GLU A 220 -9.22 0.33 6.45
N THR A 221 -9.60 -0.09 5.25
CA THR A 221 -9.16 0.51 3.97
C THR A 221 -10.33 0.88 3.05
N VAL A 222 -11.55 0.50 3.44
CA VAL A 222 -12.76 0.64 2.63
C VAL A 222 -13.49 1.93 2.98
N GLY A 223 -13.60 2.29 4.26
CA GLY A 223 -14.17 3.57 4.70
C GLY A 223 -15.69 3.53 4.87
N GLN A 224 -16.40 4.47 4.24
CA GLN A 224 -17.84 4.74 4.47
C GLN A 224 -18.74 3.49 4.48
N ALA A 225 -18.52 2.53 3.57
CA ALA A 225 -19.37 1.34 3.44
C ALA A 225 -19.24 0.35 4.61
N THR A 226 -18.08 0.28 5.25
CA THR A 226 -17.76 -0.71 6.30
C THR A 226 -17.65 -0.10 7.69
N TRP A 227 -17.56 1.23 7.80
CA TRP A 227 -17.33 1.96 9.05
C TRP A 227 -18.17 1.46 10.21
N SER A 228 -19.50 1.38 10.05
CA SER A 228 -20.38 0.96 11.15
C SER A 228 -20.14 -0.49 11.59
N HIS A 229 -19.83 -1.38 10.65
CA HIS A 229 -19.46 -2.76 10.96
C HIS A 229 -18.14 -2.81 11.73
N SER A 230 -17.12 -2.06 11.27
CA SER A 230 -15.82 -1.95 11.92
C SER A 230 -15.97 -1.49 13.38
N MET A 231 -16.71 -0.41 13.60
CA MET A 231 -16.98 0.13 14.94
C MET A 231 -17.72 -0.87 15.84
N LYS A 232 -18.71 -1.59 15.31
CA LYS A 232 -19.49 -2.61 16.06
C LYS A 232 -18.69 -3.87 16.37
N SER A 233 -17.65 -4.17 15.61
CA SER A 233 -16.86 -5.40 15.72
C SER A 233 -15.84 -5.35 16.85
N LEU A 234 -15.48 -4.16 17.34
CA LEU A 234 -14.44 -4.00 18.34
C LEU A 234 -14.87 -4.43 19.76
N LYS A 235 -13.91 -4.97 20.51
CA LYS A 235 -13.96 -5.11 21.98
C LYS A 235 -13.89 -3.72 22.63
N GLN A 236 -14.24 -3.65 23.92
CA GLN A 236 -13.99 -2.45 24.72
C GLN A 236 -12.47 -2.18 24.77
N GLY A 237 -12.05 -0.93 24.55
CA GLY A 237 -10.64 -0.56 24.40
C GLY A 237 -10.01 -0.90 23.05
N GLY A 238 -10.78 -1.48 22.12
CA GLY A 238 -10.28 -1.91 20.80
C GLY A 238 -9.86 -0.75 19.90
N THR A 239 -9.05 -1.06 18.88
CA THR A 239 -8.48 -0.05 17.96
C THR A 239 -8.93 -0.28 16.51
N LEU A 240 -9.56 0.72 15.91
CA LEU A 240 -9.71 0.80 14.46
C LEU A 240 -8.51 1.54 13.88
N VAL A 241 -7.75 0.90 13.00
CA VAL A 241 -6.67 1.53 12.25
C VAL A 241 -7.14 1.75 10.81
N ILE A 242 -7.16 3.00 10.35
CA ILE A 242 -7.63 3.40 9.02
C ILE A 242 -6.49 3.92 8.15
N SER A 243 -6.34 3.39 6.95
CA SER A 243 -5.33 3.82 5.97
C SER A 243 -5.90 4.16 4.58
N GLY A 244 -7.23 4.20 4.46
CA GLY A 244 -7.89 4.52 3.21
C GLY A 244 -9.41 4.56 3.36
N ALA A 245 -10.06 5.18 2.38
CA ALA A 245 -11.49 5.40 2.36
C ALA A 245 -12.08 5.16 0.96
N THR A 246 -11.76 4.01 0.35
CA THR A 246 -12.07 3.65 -1.05
C THR A 246 -13.56 3.81 -1.42
N SER A 247 -14.48 3.57 -0.49
CA SER A 247 -15.93 3.72 -0.67
C SER A 247 -16.49 5.09 -0.27
N GLY A 248 -15.63 6.02 0.12
CA GLY A 248 -15.97 7.37 0.57
C GLY A 248 -15.47 7.68 1.99
N GLN A 249 -15.24 8.98 2.22
CA GLN A 249 -14.70 9.51 3.48
C GLN A 249 -15.77 9.92 4.51
N ALA A 250 -17.05 9.89 4.14
CA ALA A 250 -18.15 10.44 4.93
C ALA A 250 -19.14 9.35 5.37
N PRO A 251 -18.83 8.55 6.40
CA PRO A 251 -19.81 7.61 6.96
C PRO A 251 -21.04 8.37 7.48
N LYS A 252 -22.21 7.71 7.42
CA LYS A 252 -23.49 8.29 7.89
C LYS A 252 -23.46 8.76 9.36
N SER A 253 -22.59 8.16 10.17
CA SER A 253 -22.36 8.52 11.57
C SER A 253 -20.92 8.19 11.95
N ALA A 254 -20.28 9.08 12.70
CA ALA A 254 -18.99 8.81 13.31
C ALA A 254 -19.05 7.81 14.48
N GLU A 255 -20.26 7.51 15.00
CA GLU A 255 -20.48 6.64 16.16
C GLU A 255 -19.78 7.11 17.46
N LEU A 256 -19.75 8.43 17.72
CA LEU A 256 -19.09 9.03 18.88
C LEU A 256 -19.49 8.39 20.21
N ASN A 257 -20.78 8.09 20.41
CA ASN A 257 -21.30 7.41 21.60
C ASN A 257 -20.61 6.06 21.83
N ARG A 258 -20.34 5.31 20.77
CA ARG A 258 -19.62 4.04 20.87
C ARG A 258 -18.15 4.27 21.18
N ILE A 259 -17.53 5.25 20.52
CA ILE A 259 -16.11 5.59 20.70
C ILE A 259 -15.82 5.92 22.16
N PHE A 260 -16.49 6.92 22.74
CA PHE A 260 -16.16 7.33 24.11
C PHE A 260 -16.62 6.31 25.16
N PHE A 261 -17.78 5.67 24.97
CA PHE A 261 -18.33 4.77 25.98
C PHE A 261 -17.56 3.45 26.06
N LEU A 262 -17.17 2.89 24.91
CA LEU A 262 -16.35 1.68 24.86
C LEU A 262 -14.84 1.98 24.85
N GLN A 263 -14.45 3.24 25.01
CA GLN A 263 -13.05 3.69 25.01
C GLN A 263 -12.27 3.20 23.77
N LEU A 264 -12.92 3.25 22.61
CA LEU A 264 -12.30 2.82 21.35
C LEU A 264 -11.27 3.85 20.89
N ARG A 265 -10.25 3.38 20.17
CA ARG A 265 -9.31 4.23 19.46
C ARG A 265 -9.59 4.19 17.96
N VAL A 266 -9.55 5.35 17.32
CA VAL A 266 -9.57 5.50 15.87
C VAL A 266 -8.22 6.10 15.49
N GLN A 267 -7.38 5.29 14.84
CA GLN A 267 -5.99 5.63 14.53
C GLN A 267 -5.79 5.75 13.03
N GLY A 268 -5.31 6.90 12.56
CA GLY A 268 -4.89 7.06 11.17
C GLY A 268 -3.53 6.43 10.93
N SER A 269 -3.35 5.81 9.77
CA SER A 269 -2.06 5.26 9.31
C SER A 269 -1.86 5.59 7.84
N THR A 270 -0.67 6.08 7.48
CA THR A 270 -0.29 6.30 6.09
C THR A 270 1.14 5.84 5.87
N MET A 271 1.39 5.15 4.76
CA MET A 271 2.71 4.63 4.38
C MET A 271 3.41 3.90 5.55
N GLY A 272 4.71 4.10 5.66
CA GLY A 272 5.53 3.84 6.83
C GLY A 272 6.89 4.49 6.66
N THR A 273 7.75 4.31 7.65
CA THR A 273 9.12 4.82 7.63
C THR A 273 10.03 3.88 6.83
N ARG A 274 11.17 4.38 6.37
CA ARG A 274 12.28 3.59 5.83
C ARG A 274 12.74 2.52 6.82
N ALA A 275 12.76 2.84 8.12
CA ALA A 275 13.11 1.88 9.16
C ALA A 275 12.09 0.73 9.21
N GLU A 276 10.79 1.04 9.14
CA GLU A 276 9.73 0.04 9.03
C GLU A 276 9.85 -0.76 7.72
N LEU A 277 10.24 -0.16 6.59
CA LEU A 277 10.46 -0.92 5.34
C LEU A 277 11.60 -1.93 5.48
N ALA A 278 12.70 -1.55 6.13
CA ALA A 278 13.78 -2.48 6.44
C ALA A 278 13.32 -3.62 7.38
N GLN A 279 12.44 -3.30 8.34
CA GLN A 279 11.82 -4.31 9.22
C GLN A 279 10.88 -5.26 8.45
N VAL A 280 10.11 -4.76 7.49
CA VAL A 280 9.27 -5.59 6.60
C VAL A 280 10.13 -6.57 5.83
N VAL A 281 11.21 -6.09 5.20
CA VAL A 281 12.18 -6.92 4.47
C VAL A 281 12.71 -8.05 5.37
N GLN A 282 13.15 -7.72 6.57
CA GLN A 282 13.68 -8.70 7.52
C GLN A 282 12.61 -9.67 8.02
N PHE A 283 11.41 -9.17 8.32
CA PHE A 283 10.29 -9.97 8.79
C PHE A 283 9.93 -11.04 7.75
N MET A 284 9.84 -10.65 6.48
CA MET A 284 9.49 -11.56 5.40
C MET A 284 10.54 -12.64 5.19
N ALA A 285 11.83 -12.26 5.21
CA ALA A 285 12.93 -13.21 5.10
C ALA A 285 12.91 -14.23 6.26
N ASN A 286 12.67 -13.77 7.49
CA ASN A 286 12.65 -14.63 8.67
C ASN A 286 11.41 -15.54 8.73
N ALA A 287 10.25 -15.02 8.33
CA ALA A 287 9.00 -15.77 8.34
C ALA A 287 8.83 -16.68 7.13
N GLY A 288 9.69 -16.55 6.10
CA GLY A 288 9.58 -17.32 4.86
C GLY A 288 8.30 -17.00 4.08
N ILE A 289 7.83 -15.75 4.14
CA ILE A 289 6.61 -15.30 3.44
C ILE A 289 6.96 -14.37 2.27
N SER A 290 6.08 -14.34 1.27
CA SER A 290 6.25 -13.50 0.09
C SER A 290 4.94 -12.84 -0.34
N PRO A 291 4.99 -11.74 -1.12
CA PRO A 291 3.79 -11.09 -1.63
C PRO A 291 2.99 -11.96 -2.57
N HIS A 292 1.67 -11.86 -2.47
CA HIS A 292 0.76 -12.41 -3.47
C HIS A 292 0.64 -11.43 -4.63
N ILE A 293 1.17 -11.84 -5.78
CA ILE A 293 1.12 -11.07 -7.03
C ILE A 293 0.00 -11.67 -7.88
N ASP A 294 -0.99 -10.85 -8.21
CA ASP A 294 -2.13 -11.23 -9.03
C ASP A 294 -1.74 -11.32 -10.51
N THR A 295 -0.99 -10.32 -10.98
CA THR A 295 -0.63 -10.17 -12.39
C THR A 295 0.76 -9.54 -12.49
N VAL A 296 1.57 -10.08 -13.40
CA VAL A 296 2.83 -9.47 -13.86
C VAL A 296 2.65 -9.09 -15.33
N LEU A 297 2.93 -7.83 -15.67
CA LEU A 297 2.85 -7.30 -17.03
C LEU A 297 4.18 -6.60 -17.39
N PRO A 298 4.54 -6.45 -18.67
CA PRO A 298 5.57 -5.49 -19.05
C PRO A 298 5.06 -4.05 -18.84
N LEU A 299 5.94 -3.10 -18.52
CA LEU A 299 5.58 -1.69 -18.34
C LEU A 299 4.86 -1.08 -19.56
N ALA A 300 5.20 -1.55 -20.77
CA ALA A 300 4.51 -1.15 -22.00
C ALA A 300 2.99 -1.44 -21.97
N SER A 301 2.56 -2.41 -21.18
CA SER A 301 1.15 -2.77 -20.96
C SER A 301 0.54 -2.13 -19.72
N ALA A 302 1.11 -1.03 -19.19
CA ALA A 302 0.64 -0.41 -17.95
C ALA A 302 -0.87 -0.12 -17.96
N ARG A 303 -1.41 0.34 -19.10
CA ARG A 303 -2.85 0.63 -19.23
C ARG A 303 -3.75 -0.56 -18.88
N GLU A 304 -3.33 -1.79 -19.17
CA GLU A 304 -4.07 -3.01 -18.81
C GLU A 304 -4.11 -3.21 -17.29
N GLY A 305 -2.96 -3.05 -16.62
CA GLY A 305 -2.89 -3.16 -15.16
C GLY A 305 -3.71 -2.07 -14.44
N PHE A 306 -3.67 -0.84 -14.95
CA PHE A 306 -4.51 0.25 -14.44
C PHE A 306 -6.00 -0.01 -14.65
N ALA A 307 -6.41 -0.53 -15.81
CA ALA A 307 -7.80 -0.90 -16.08
C ALA A 307 -8.29 -1.99 -15.12
N LYS A 308 -7.47 -3.04 -14.91
CA LYS A 308 -7.77 -4.13 -13.98
C LYS A 308 -7.92 -3.64 -12.53
N LEU A 309 -7.01 -2.78 -12.07
CA LEU A 309 -7.11 -2.18 -10.74
C LEU A 309 -8.35 -1.30 -10.59
N ASN A 310 -8.65 -0.46 -11.60
CA ASN A 310 -9.81 0.43 -11.59
C ASN A 310 -11.14 -0.35 -11.56
N ALA A 311 -11.20 -1.50 -12.23
CA ALA A 311 -12.35 -2.40 -12.19
C ALA A 311 -12.49 -3.16 -10.85
N GLY A 312 -11.45 -3.15 -10.00
CA GLY A 312 -11.42 -3.89 -8.75
C GLY A 312 -11.26 -5.40 -8.93
N ASP A 313 -10.89 -5.87 -10.13
CA ASP A 313 -10.68 -7.28 -10.46
C ASP A 313 -9.25 -7.71 -10.11
N VAL A 314 -8.89 -7.62 -8.84
CA VAL A 314 -7.55 -7.96 -8.34
C VAL A 314 -7.62 -8.65 -6.99
N PHE A 315 -6.75 -9.64 -6.78
CA PHE A 315 -6.40 -10.17 -5.47
C PHE A 315 -4.89 -10.08 -5.24
N GLY A 316 -4.43 -9.11 -4.44
CA GLY A 316 -3.01 -8.88 -4.20
C GLY A 316 -2.47 -7.65 -4.94
N LYS A 317 -1.30 -7.80 -5.57
CA LYS A 317 -0.61 -6.71 -6.27
C LYS A 317 -0.51 -6.97 -7.78
N ILE A 318 -0.55 -5.89 -8.56
CA ILE A 318 -0.18 -5.88 -9.98
C ILE A 318 1.23 -5.33 -10.08
N VAL A 319 2.10 -6.01 -10.81
CA VAL A 319 3.50 -5.65 -10.98
C VAL A 319 3.81 -5.44 -12.46
N PHE A 320 4.61 -4.43 -12.73
CA PHE A 320 5.20 -4.18 -14.05
C PHE A 320 6.68 -4.54 -14.03
N THR A 321 7.10 -5.35 -15.00
CA THR A 321 8.51 -5.63 -15.30
C THR A 321 9.03 -4.61 -16.29
N VAL A 322 10.31 -4.25 -16.15
CA VAL A 322 10.96 -3.21 -16.92
C VAL A 322 12.25 -3.73 -17.58
#